data_AF-A0A4Y2VMC9-F1
#
_entry.id   AF-A0A4Y2VMC9-F1
#
_cell.length_a   1.000
_cell.length_b   1.000
_cell.length_c   1.000
_cell.angle_alpha   90.00
_cell.angle_beta   90.00
_cell.angle_gamma   90.00
#
_symmetry.space_group_name_H-M   'P 1'
#
loop_
_entity.id
_entity.type
_entity.pdbx_description
1 polymer ?
#
loop_
_entity_poly.entity_id
_entity_poly.type
_entity_poly.pdbx_seq_one_letter_code
_entity_poly.pdbx_strand_id
1 'polypeptide(L)'
;MNFGDIAKSYLTYLQTHYGSNVAVVFDGYPSDVNGKSTKSAERIRRANLHSSHEIIFNEATCTEISQEQFLANGRNKVHFIHLLKKFLIKANVTVNQAVEDTDVLIVETAVSVKSQYDSIFVVGEDIDFLVLLTW
;
A
#
# COMPACT_ATOMS: atom_id res chain seq x y z
N MET A 1 -1.94 -11.15 17.95
CA MET A 1 -1.21 -10.11 17.19
C MET A 1 -2.19 -9.00 16.90
N ASN A 2 -1.88 -7.77 17.26
CA ASN A 2 -2.73 -6.60 16.98
C ASN A 2 -2.23 -5.84 15.74
N PHE A 3 -2.99 -4.85 15.27
CA PHE A 3 -2.60 -4.07 14.08
C PHE A 3 -1.32 -3.25 14.28
N GLY A 4 -1.00 -2.84 15.51
CA GLY A 4 0.25 -2.17 15.85
C GLY A 4 1.46 -3.11 15.71
N ASP A 5 1.34 -4.36 16.14
CA ASP A 5 2.36 -5.39 15.97
C ASP A 5 2.63 -5.64 14.48
N ILE A 6 1.55 -5.67 13.68
CA ILE A 6 1.65 -5.81 12.22
C ILE A 6 2.39 -4.61 11.63
N ALA A 7 1.99 -3.37 11.96
CA ALA A 7 2.66 -2.16 11.46
C ALA A 7 4.14 -2.10 11.86
N LYS A 8 4.47 -2.54 13.08
CA LYS A 8 5.85 -2.66 13.56
C LYS A 8 6.63 -3.71 12.78
N SER A 9 6.01 -4.85 12.44
CA SER A 9 6.60 -5.88 11.58
C SER A 9 6.94 -5.32 10.19
N TYR A 10 6.02 -4.56 9.58
CA TYR A 10 6.28 -3.86 8.32
C TYR A 10 7.47 -2.90 8.42
N LEU A 11 7.53 -2.07 9.46
CA LEU A 11 8.67 -1.16 9.67
C LEU A 11 9.99 -1.94 9.83
N THR A 12 9.96 -3.02 10.61
CA THR A 12 11.13 -3.87 10.87
C THR A 12 11.63 -4.50 9.58
N TYR A 13 10.72 -4.99 8.74
CA TYR A 13 11.03 -5.52 7.43
C TYR A 13 11.71 -4.47 6.54
N LEU A 14 11.13 -3.26 6.44
CA LEU A 14 11.70 -2.17 5.63
C LEU A 14 13.12 -1.82 6.07
N GLN A 15 13.33 -1.66 7.38
CA GLN A 15 14.63 -1.30 7.94
C GLN A 15 15.68 -2.41 7.76
N THR A 16 15.26 -3.66 7.91
CA THR A 16 16.17 -4.81 7.81
C THR A 16 16.62 -5.08 6.37
N HIS A 17 15.71 -4.90 5.40
CA HIS A 17 15.99 -5.27 4.00
C HIS A 17 16.42 -4.10 3.12
N TYR A 18 15.97 -2.88 3.41
CA TYR A 18 16.21 -1.70 2.56
C TYR A 18 16.88 -0.53 3.31
N GLY A 19 17.04 -0.63 4.63
CA GLY A 19 17.69 0.39 5.45
C GLY A 19 16.77 1.57 5.78
N SER A 20 17.38 2.73 6.09
CA SER A 20 16.68 3.92 6.57
C SER A 20 16.20 4.87 5.46
N ASN A 21 16.80 4.80 4.26
CA ASN A 21 16.49 5.69 3.15
C ASN A 21 15.46 5.05 2.22
N VAL A 22 14.21 4.96 2.69
CA VAL A 22 13.11 4.26 2.01
C VAL A 22 11.91 5.17 1.85
N ALA A 23 11.31 5.14 0.67
CA ALA A 23 9.98 5.68 0.42
C ALA A 23 9.00 4.54 0.12
N VAL A 24 7.83 4.58 0.76
CA VAL A 24 6.75 3.60 0.54
C VAL A 24 5.62 4.27 -0.23
N VAL A 25 5.16 3.62 -1.30
CA VAL A 25 4.02 4.10 -2.10
C VAL A 25 2.86 3.14 -1.93
N PHE A 26 1.70 3.66 -1.49
CA PHE A 26 0.47 2.87 -1.34
C PHE A 26 -0.50 3.10 -2.48
N ASP A 27 -1.25 2.05 -2.80
CA ASP A 27 -2.37 2.13 -3.74
C ASP A 27 -3.43 3.12 -3.29
N GLY A 28 -4.11 3.65 -4.29
CA GLY A 28 -5.28 4.48 -4.10
C GLY A 28 -6.56 3.66 -4.11
N TYR A 29 -7.53 4.10 -3.32
CA TYR A 29 -8.87 3.52 -3.29
C TYR A 29 -9.88 4.67 -3.40
N PRO A 30 -10.05 5.25 -4.60
CA PRO A 30 -11.01 6.32 -4.79
C PRO A 30 -12.42 5.78 -4.50
N SER A 31 -13.21 6.55 -3.76
CA SER A 31 -14.61 6.26 -3.46
C SER A 31 -15.53 6.40 -4.67
N ASP A 32 -15.06 7.15 -5.65
CA ASP A 32 -15.80 7.82 -6.73
C ASP A 32 -15.28 7.40 -8.11
N VAL A 33 -14.72 6.18 -8.20
CA VAL A 33 -14.41 5.61 -9.52
C VAL A 33 -15.73 5.39 -10.24
N ASN A 34 -15.95 6.12 -11.32
CA ASN A 34 -17.12 6.07 -12.22
C ASN A 34 -17.34 4.69 -12.90
N GLY A 35 -16.81 3.59 -12.35
CA GLY A 35 -16.86 2.24 -12.91
C GLY A 35 -16.06 2.07 -14.21
N LYS A 36 -15.34 3.11 -14.66
CA LYS A 36 -14.67 3.15 -15.96
C LYS A 36 -13.25 2.57 -15.96
N SER A 37 -12.70 2.21 -14.80
CA SER A 37 -11.37 1.61 -14.67
C SER A 37 -11.46 0.09 -14.61
N THR A 38 -10.52 -0.60 -15.26
CA THR A 38 -10.38 -2.07 -15.21
C THR A 38 -10.21 -2.57 -13.78
N LYS A 39 -9.56 -1.79 -12.90
CA LYS A 39 -9.40 -2.11 -11.47
C LYS A 39 -10.72 -2.07 -10.71
N SER A 40 -11.65 -1.19 -11.09
CA SER A 40 -12.97 -1.09 -10.46
C SER A 40 -13.82 -2.34 -10.70
N ALA A 41 -13.81 -2.87 -11.92
CA ALA A 41 -14.52 -4.11 -12.26
C ALA A 41 -13.97 -5.30 -11.45
N GLU A 42 -12.64 -5.43 -11.34
CA GLU A 42 -12.00 -6.49 -10.56
C GLU A 42 -12.27 -6.36 -9.06
N ARG A 43 -12.29 -5.12 -8.53
CA ARG A 43 -12.66 -4.85 -7.13
C ARG A 43 -14.10 -5.29 -6.83
N ILE A 44 -15.06 -4.98 -7.71
CA ILE A 44 -16.47 -5.41 -7.58
C ILE A 44 -16.56 -6.93 -7.64
N ARG A 45 -15.87 -7.58 -8.59
CA ARG A 45 -15.85 -9.04 -8.71
C ARG A 45 -15.36 -9.71 -7.41
N ARG A 46 -14.25 -9.23 -6.83
CA ARG A 46 -13.70 -9.76 -5.56
C ARG A 46 -14.61 -9.49 -4.37
N ALA A 47 -15.19 -8.30 -4.28
CA ALA A 47 -16.13 -7.95 -3.21
C ALA A 47 -17.38 -8.85 -3.22
N ASN A 48 -17.88 -9.21 -4.41
CA ASN A 48 -18.98 -10.15 -4.57
C ASN A 48 -18.60 -11.60 -4.26
N LEU A 49 -17.33 -11.98 -4.44
CA LEU A 49 -16.85 -13.35 -4.19
C LEU A 49 -16.58 -13.62 -2.70
N HIS A 50 -16.14 -12.59 -1.98
CA HIS A 50 -15.72 -12.69 -0.59
C HIS A 50 -16.42 -11.60 0.24
N SER A 51 -17.62 -11.89 0.75
CA SER A 51 -18.29 -10.94 1.64
C SER A 51 -17.56 -10.89 2.99
N SER A 52 -17.11 -9.70 3.38
CA SER A 52 -16.49 -9.47 4.68
C SER A 52 -16.98 -8.15 5.27
N HIS A 53 -17.12 -8.11 6.59
CA HIS A 53 -17.62 -6.93 7.31
C HIS A 53 -16.56 -5.83 7.31
N GLU A 54 -17.04 -4.57 7.27
CA GLU A 54 -16.17 -3.46 7.61
C GLU A 54 -15.82 -3.56 9.10
N ILE A 55 -14.53 -3.41 9.42
CA ILE A 55 -14.01 -3.50 10.78
C ILE A 55 -13.51 -2.13 11.18
N ILE A 56 -13.97 -1.67 12.35
CA ILE A 56 -13.41 -0.49 13.01
C ILE A 56 -12.31 -0.99 13.95
N PHE A 57 -11.07 -0.56 13.70
CA PHE A 57 -9.92 -0.99 14.47
C PHE A 57 -8.93 0.15 14.71
N ASN A 58 -8.06 -0.04 15.70
CA ASN A 58 -6.89 0.79 15.95
C ASN A 58 -5.66 -0.10 16.17
N GLU A 59 -4.51 0.49 16.50
CA GLU A 59 -3.26 -0.24 16.73
C GLU A 59 -3.38 -1.34 17.80
N ALA A 60 -4.22 -1.15 18.83
CA ALA A 60 -4.41 -2.11 19.91
C ALA A 60 -5.41 -3.23 19.60
N THR A 61 -6.20 -3.11 18.52
CA THR A 61 -7.21 -4.11 18.15
C THR A 61 -6.52 -5.41 17.70
N CYS A 62 -6.88 -6.53 18.34
CA CYS A 62 -6.42 -7.86 17.94
C CYS A 62 -7.07 -8.32 16.63
N THR A 63 -6.30 -9.00 15.78
CA THR A 63 -6.85 -9.57 14.54
C THR A 63 -7.60 -10.87 14.84
N GLU A 64 -8.93 -10.82 14.82
CA GLU A 64 -9.80 -11.99 15.03
C GLU A 64 -10.25 -12.65 13.72
N ILE A 65 -10.00 -11.99 12.58
CA ILE A 65 -10.37 -12.49 11.25
C ILE A 65 -9.14 -12.84 10.43
N SER A 66 -9.31 -13.70 9.42
CA SER A 66 -8.21 -14.06 8.53
C SER A 66 -7.79 -12.86 7.66
N GLN A 67 -6.52 -12.85 7.23
CA GLN A 67 -6.00 -11.84 6.31
C GLN A 67 -6.83 -11.79 5.02
N GLU A 68 -7.21 -12.94 4.47
CA GLU A 68 -8.03 -13.02 3.25
C GLU A 68 -9.39 -12.35 3.43
N GLN A 69 -10.08 -12.63 4.53
CA GLN A 69 -11.35 -11.99 4.85
C GLN A 69 -11.17 -10.49 5.08
N PHE A 70 -10.09 -10.06 5.73
CA PHE A 70 -9.83 -8.64 5.98
C PHE A 70 -9.61 -7.89 4.66
N LEU A 71 -8.75 -8.45 3.80
CA LEU A 71 -8.41 -7.90 2.48
C LEU A 71 -9.48 -8.15 1.42
N ALA A 72 -10.56 -8.86 1.71
CA ALA A 72 -11.70 -8.94 0.80
C ALA A 72 -12.50 -7.62 0.77
N ASN A 73 -12.53 -6.90 1.90
CA ASN A 73 -13.29 -5.67 2.03
C ASN A 73 -12.43 -4.44 1.67
N GLY A 74 -12.88 -3.67 0.69
CA GLY A 74 -12.17 -2.46 0.25
C GLY A 74 -12.01 -1.40 1.35
N ARG A 75 -13.01 -1.19 2.19
CA ARG A 75 -12.96 -0.20 3.29
C ARG A 75 -11.94 -0.60 4.35
N ASN A 76 -11.81 -1.88 4.66
CA ASN A 76 -10.78 -2.39 5.56
C ASN A 76 -9.37 -2.11 5.02
N LYS A 77 -9.14 -2.27 3.71
CA LYS A 77 -7.85 -1.90 3.09
C LYS A 77 -7.57 -0.41 3.22
N VAL A 78 -8.56 0.45 2.97
CA VAL A 78 -8.40 1.91 3.10
C VAL A 78 -8.02 2.29 4.53
N HIS A 79 -8.76 1.78 5.52
CA HIS A 79 -8.47 2.04 6.93
C HIS A 79 -7.10 1.50 7.34
N PHE A 80 -6.70 0.36 6.81
CA PHE A 80 -5.39 -0.24 7.11
C PHE A 80 -4.24 0.55 6.49
N ILE A 81 -4.37 0.99 5.25
CA ILE A 81 -3.39 1.90 4.62
C ILE A 81 -3.28 3.18 5.44
N HIS A 82 -4.40 3.76 5.89
CA HIS A 82 -4.37 4.96 6.74
C HIS A 82 -3.59 4.74 8.05
N LEU A 83 -3.80 3.59 8.71
CA LEU A 83 -3.06 3.21 9.91
C LEU A 83 -1.56 3.09 9.60
N LEU A 84 -1.18 2.33 8.57
CA LEU A 84 0.22 2.13 8.17
C LEU A 84 0.90 3.45 7.80
N LYS A 85 0.24 4.31 7.01
CA LYS A 85 0.76 5.63 6.63
C LYS A 85 1.10 6.44 7.88
N LYS A 86 0.16 6.56 8.82
CA LYS A 86 0.38 7.29 10.08
C LYS A 86 1.55 6.71 10.88
N PHE A 87 1.60 5.39 11.00
CA PHE A 87 2.64 4.70 11.75
C PHE A 87 4.03 4.92 11.12
N LEU A 88 4.15 4.73 9.81
CA LEU A 88 5.40 4.88 9.07
C LEU A 88 5.90 6.33 9.05
N ILE A 89 5.01 7.31 8.84
CA ILE A 89 5.35 8.74 8.92
C ILE A 89 5.87 9.08 10.32
N LYS A 90 5.22 8.58 11.38
CA LYS A 90 5.70 8.76 12.77
C LYS A 90 7.07 8.12 13.00
N ALA A 91 7.39 7.04 12.29
CA ALA A 91 8.70 6.40 12.28
C ALA A 91 9.71 7.05 11.31
N ASN A 92 9.38 8.24 10.77
CA ASN A 92 10.23 9.00 9.85
C ASN A 92 10.52 8.30 8.52
N VAL A 93 9.60 7.46 8.06
CA VAL A 93 9.61 6.88 6.71
C VAL A 93 8.83 7.79 5.77
N THR A 94 9.37 8.03 4.57
CA THR A 94 8.67 8.78 3.53
C THR A 94 7.53 7.93 2.97
N VAL A 95 6.31 8.49 2.92
CA VAL A 95 5.13 7.74 2.46
C VAL A 95 4.32 8.56 1.47
N ASN A 96 4.09 7.98 0.29
CA ASN A 96 3.23 8.50 -0.77
C ASN A 96 2.01 7.60 -0.95
N GLN A 97 0.94 8.13 -1.53
CA GLN A 97 -0.23 7.34 -1.90
C GLN A 97 -0.77 7.79 -3.25
N ALA A 98 -1.02 6.83 -4.13
CA ALA A 98 -1.60 7.08 -5.44
C ALA A 98 -3.10 7.37 -5.37
N VAL A 99 -3.63 7.91 -6.47
CA VAL A 99 -5.08 8.11 -6.62
C VAL A 99 -5.80 6.78 -6.81
N GLU A 100 -5.25 5.91 -7.66
CA GLU A 100 -5.79 4.57 -7.89
C GLU A 100 -4.66 3.53 -7.93
N ASP A 101 -3.65 3.75 -8.77
CA ASP A 101 -2.57 2.79 -9.02
C ASP A 101 -1.18 3.34 -8.66
N THR A 102 -0.38 2.57 -7.94
CA THR A 102 0.98 2.98 -7.55
C THR A 102 1.99 3.03 -8.68
N ASP A 103 1.73 2.35 -9.80
CA ASP A 103 2.82 2.02 -10.73
C ASP A 103 3.51 3.24 -11.33
N VAL A 104 2.71 4.23 -11.73
CA VAL A 104 3.24 5.50 -12.21
C VAL A 104 3.90 6.28 -11.08
N LEU A 105 3.25 6.34 -9.91
CA LEU A 105 3.73 7.17 -8.80
C LEU A 105 5.05 6.67 -8.20
N ILE A 106 5.28 5.36 -8.15
CA ILE A 106 6.55 4.82 -7.64
C ILE A 106 7.71 5.11 -8.60
N VAL A 107 7.46 5.06 -9.91
CA VAL A 107 8.44 5.42 -10.93
C VAL A 107 8.72 6.92 -10.91
N GLU A 108 7.68 7.75 -10.88
CA GLU A 108 7.82 9.22 -10.75
C GLU A 108 8.60 9.60 -9.48
N THR A 109 8.32 8.93 -8.35
CA THR A 109 9.05 9.14 -7.10
C THR A 109 10.54 8.83 -7.29
N ALA A 110 10.88 7.69 -7.90
CA ALA A 110 12.26 7.31 -8.18
C ALA A 110 12.96 8.32 -9.12
N VAL A 111 12.30 8.73 -10.21
CA VAL A 111 12.86 9.70 -11.16
C VAL A 111 13.11 11.06 -10.50
N SER A 112 12.21 11.51 -9.62
CA SER A 112 12.32 12.81 -8.94
C SER A 112 13.56 12.95 -8.06
N VAL A 113 14.09 11.83 -7.55
CA VAL A 113 15.27 11.80 -6.67
C VAL A 113 16.53 11.29 -7.38
N LYS A 114 16.47 11.02 -8.69
CA LYS A 114 17.58 10.46 -9.47
C LYS A 114 18.89 11.23 -9.37
N SER A 115 18.85 12.56 -9.29
CA SER A 115 20.06 13.38 -9.17
C SER A 115 20.66 13.39 -7.77
N GLN A 116 19.96 12.85 -6.77
CA GLN A 116 20.36 12.89 -5.36
C GLN A 116 21.10 11.62 -4.93
N TYR A 117 21.00 10.53 -5.70
CA TYR A 117 21.52 9.22 -5.34
C TYR A 117 22.22 8.56 -6.53
N ASP A 118 23.33 7.87 -6.26
CA ASP A 118 24.07 7.12 -7.28
C ASP A 118 23.30 5.90 -7.79
N SER A 119 22.40 5.35 -6.97
CA SER A 119 21.59 4.17 -7.31
C SER A 119 20.24 4.24 -6.61
N ILE A 120 19.19 3.84 -7.35
CA ILE A 120 17.81 3.80 -6.87
C ILE A 120 17.23 2.43 -7.23
N PHE A 121 16.56 1.82 -6.27
CA PHE A 121 15.88 0.55 -6.44
C PHE A 121 14.37 0.76 -6.33
N VAL A 122 13.64 0.36 -7.37
CA VAL A 122 12.18 0.25 -7.34
C VAL A 122 11.86 -1.21 -7.07
N VAL A 123 11.06 -1.45 -6.03
CA VAL A 123 10.69 -2.80 -5.59
C VAL A 123 9.18 -2.92 -5.59
N GLY A 124 8.69 -3.95 -6.28
CA GLY A 124 7.34 -4.45 -6.13
C GLY A 124 7.17 -5.72 -6.97
N GLU A 125 5.97 -6.29 -6.95
CA GLU A 125 5.70 -7.60 -7.56
C GLU A 125 5.27 -7.51 -9.03
N ASP A 126 4.92 -6.32 -9.51
CA ASP A 126 4.38 -6.14 -10.87
C ASP A 126 5.48 -6.06 -11.94
N ILE A 127 5.22 -6.70 -13.09
CA ILE A 127 6.09 -6.64 -14.27
C ILE A 127 5.96 -5.30 -14.98
N ASP A 128 4.86 -4.58 -14.78
CA ASP A 128 4.59 -3.29 -15.42
C ASP A 128 5.65 -2.23 -15.08
N PHE A 129 6.39 -2.38 -13.97
CA PHE A 129 7.56 -1.55 -13.68
C PHE A 129 8.65 -1.64 -14.75
N LEU A 130 8.88 -2.81 -15.36
CA LEU A 130 9.90 -2.94 -16.39
C LEU A 130 9.54 -2.12 -17.63
N VAL A 131 8.26 -2.11 -17.99
CA VAL A 131 7.76 -1.30 -19.10
C VAL A 131 7.89 0.19 -18.74
N LEU A 132 7.47 0.60 -17.55
CA LEU A 132 7.51 2.01 -17.15
C LEU A 132 8.93 2.56 -16.96
N LEU A 133 9.91 1.74 -16.58
CA LEU A 133 11.29 2.16 -16.36
C LEU A 133 12.15 2.19 -17.64
N THR A 134 11.67 1.62 -18.73
CA THR A 134 12.43 1.51 -20.00
C THR A 134 12.00 2.52 -21.06
N TRP A 135 11.03 3.39 -20.75
CA TRP A 135 10.54 4.47 -21.61
C TRP A 135 10.98 5.86 -21.13
#